data_AF-A0A060I233-F1
#
_entry.id   AF-A0A060I233-F1
#
_cell.length_a   1.000
_cell.length_b   1.000
_cell.length_c   1.000
_cell.angle_alpha   90.00
_cell.angle_beta   90.00
_cell.angle_gamma   90.00
#
_symmetry.space_group_name_H-M   'P 1'
#
loop_
_entity.id
_entity.type
_entity.pdbx_description
1 polymer ?
#
loop_
_entity_poly.entity_id
_entity_poly.type
_entity_poly.pdbx_seq_one_letter_code
_entity_poly.pdbx_strand_id
1 'polypeptide(L)'
;MNGSDLREALGSFGLSQVEFARLLDVSVGGVAQWLSGARPVPGPVEAFVQLFLRLPPSIQELELQLLRRGNASMNGMYVIEFEGSAGRGVGTLTFKDGLIYGFDEAGGVYDGKYVPSTAPGMVSVMVSVKMPAGQPSVVGGVVQPFDWTLNVSAEMAVGSREGRLSVATNLGQGLVANYRRMRELPAAA
;
A
#
# COMPACT_ATOMS: atom_id res chain seq x y z
N MET A 1 0.44 -9.36 -29.72
CA MET A 1 1.00 -10.31 -28.73
C MET A 1 -0.07 -11.32 -28.35
N ASN A 2 0.25 -12.62 -28.35
CA ASN A 2 -0.66 -13.69 -27.93
C ASN A 2 -0.38 -14.12 -26.47
N GLY A 3 -1.21 -15.02 -25.92
CA GLY A 3 -1.07 -15.48 -24.53
C GLY A 3 0.22 -16.27 -24.23
N SER A 4 0.78 -16.97 -25.23
CA SER A 4 2.09 -17.64 -25.10
C SER A 4 3.25 -16.64 -25.06
N ASP A 5 3.24 -15.63 -25.92
CA ASP A 5 4.25 -14.55 -25.94
C ASP A 5 4.26 -13.82 -24.59
N LEU A 6 3.07 -13.56 -24.03
CA LEU A 6 2.93 -12.93 -22.71
C LEU A 6 3.50 -13.83 -21.61
N ARG A 7 3.24 -15.14 -21.65
CA ARG A 7 3.78 -16.09 -20.67
C ARG A 7 5.31 -16.12 -20.71
N GLU A 8 5.89 -16.11 -21.90
CA GLU A 8 7.33 -16.07 -22.08
C GLU A 8 7.94 -14.77 -21.54
N ALA A 9 7.31 -13.63 -21.83
CA ALA A 9 7.72 -12.34 -21.26
C ALA A 9 7.66 -12.33 -19.72
N LEU A 10 6.59 -12.86 -19.12
CA LEU A 10 6.53 -12.99 -17.66
C LEU A 10 7.63 -13.88 -17.10
N GLY A 11 7.93 -14.98 -17.80
CA GLY A 11 9.03 -15.87 -17.47
C GLY A 11 10.38 -15.17 -17.51
N SER A 12 10.64 -14.35 -18.53
CA SER A 12 11.90 -13.61 -18.66
C SER A 12 12.05 -12.52 -17.60
N PHE A 13 10.96 -11.92 -17.15
CA PHE A 13 10.95 -10.97 -16.03
C PHE A 13 11.00 -11.64 -14.64
N GLY A 14 10.77 -12.96 -14.59
CA GLY A 14 10.57 -13.69 -13.33
C GLY A 14 9.34 -13.22 -12.55
N LEU A 15 8.30 -12.73 -13.23
CA LEU A 15 7.08 -12.22 -12.61
C LEU A 15 6.00 -13.31 -12.52
N SER A 16 5.37 -13.40 -11.37
CA SER A 16 4.12 -14.16 -11.20
C SER A 16 2.94 -13.41 -11.83
N GLN A 17 1.83 -14.13 -12.06
CA GLN A 17 0.58 -13.52 -12.54
C GLN A 17 0.06 -12.43 -11.58
N VAL A 18 0.27 -12.63 -10.27
CA VAL A 18 -0.17 -11.70 -9.23
C VAL A 18 0.65 -10.41 -9.27
N GLU A 19 1.97 -10.51 -9.39
CA GLU A 19 2.84 -9.33 -9.49
C GLU A 19 2.57 -8.55 -10.78
N PHE A 20 2.37 -9.25 -11.90
CA PHE A 20 2.04 -8.60 -13.16
C PHE A 20 0.66 -7.93 -13.15
N ALA A 21 -0.32 -8.57 -12.51
CA ALA A 21 -1.65 -7.97 -12.30
C ALA A 21 -1.55 -6.69 -11.48
N ARG A 22 -0.73 -6.68 -10.42
CA ARG A 22 -0.45 -5.48 -9.61
C ARG A 22 0.26 -4.39 -10.41
N LEU A 23 1.22 -4.76 -11.25
CA LEU A 23 1.97 -3.81 -12.09
C LEU A 23 1.06 -3.03 -13.05
N LEU A 24 0.04 -3.70 -13.59
CA LEU A 24 -0.88 -3.12 -14.55
C LEU A 24 -2.17 -2.59 -13.94
N ASP A 25 -2.33 -2.69 -12.61
CA ASP A 25 -3.57 -2.40 -11.88
C ASP A 25 -4.80 -3.12 -12.46
N VAL A 26 -4.67 -4.42 -12.68
CA VAL A 26 -5.74 -5.29 -13.20
C VAL A 26 -5.97 -6.49 -12.29
N SER A 27 -7.07 -7.22 -12.50
CA SER A 27 -7.33 -8.43 -11.74
C SER A 27 -6.46 -9.60 -12.21
N VAL A 28 -6.06 -10.46 -11.27
CA VAL A 28 -5.33 -11.71 -11.56
C VAL A 28 -6.13 -12.60 -12.52
N GLY A 29 -7.45 -12.63 -12.38
CA GLY A 29 -8.34 -13.35 -13.29
C GLY A 29 -8.29 -12.82 -14.72
N GLY A 30 -8.17 -11.51 -14.91
CA GLY A 30 -7.96 -10.90 -16.22
C GLY A 30 -6.66 -11.37 -16.87
N VAL A 31 -5.57 -11.38 -16.10
CA VAL A 31 -4.26 -11.90 -16.56
C VAL A 31 -4.36 -13.38 -16.92
N ALA A 32 -5.02 -14.20 -16.10
CA ALA A 32 -5.21 -15.62 -16.37
C ALA A 32 -5.97 -15.87 -17.69
N GLN A 33 -6.99 -15.07 -18.00
CA GLN A 33 -7.73 -15.15 -19.26
C GLN A 33 -6.86 -14.77 -20.48
N TRP A 34 -5.92 -13.85 -20.32
CA TRP A 34 -4.96 -13.51 -21.38
C TRP A 34 -3.97 -14.64 -21.63
N LEU A 35 -3.43 -15.22 -20.56
CA LEU A 35 -2.46 -16.31 -20.65
C LEU A 35 -3.06 -17.61 -21.21
N SER A 36 -4.33 -17.89 -20.92
CA SER A 36 -5.04 -19.06 -21.48
C SER A 36 -5.49 -18.85 -22.93
N GLY A 37 -5.41 -17.63 -23.46
CA GLY A 37 -5.97 -17.27 -24.77
C GLY A 37 -7.49 -17.15 -24.79
N ALA A 38 -8.17 -17.28 -23.64
CA ALA A 38 -9.61 -17.08 -23.54
C ALA A 38 -10.04 -15.64 -23.87
N ARG A 39 -9.12 -14.67 -23.68
CA ARG A 39 -9.29 -13.27 -24.07
C ARG A 39 -8.00 -12.73 -24.71
N PRO A 40 -8.09 -11.91 -25.78
CA PRO A 40 -6.90 -11.27 -26.33
C PRO A 40 -6.25 -10.32 -25.31
N VAL A 41 -4.93 -10.18 -25.40
CA VAL A 41 -4.16 -9.21 -24.62
C VAL A 41 -4.56 -7.80 -25.07
N PRO A 42 -4.96 -6.88 -24.17
CA PRO A 42 -5.29 -5.52 -24.55
C PRO A 42 -4.08 -4.77 -25.15
N GLY A 43 -4.30 -3.94 -26.17
CA GLY A 43 -3.24 -3.17 -26.84
C GLY A 43 -2.35 -2.35 -25.89
N PRO A 44 -2.88 -1.63 -24.88
CA PRO A 44 -2.04 -0.93 -23.90
C PRO A 44 -1.12 -1.85 -23.08
N VAL A 45 -1.59 -3.06 -22.76
CA VAL A 45 -0.81 -4.08 -22.04
C VAL A 45 0.32 -4.59 -22.94
N GLU A 46 0.03 -4.86 -24.20
CA GLU A 46 1.06 -5.24 -25.18
C GLU A 46 2.11 -4.13 -25.34
N ALA A 47 1.69 -2.86 -25.45
CA ALA A 47 2.60 -1.72 -25.57
C ALA A 47 3.51 -1.59 -24.34
N PHE A 48 2.95 -1.78 -23.14
CA PHE A 48 3.71 -1.78 -21.89
C PHE A 48 4.77 -2.88 -21.88
N VAL A 49 4.39 -4.13 -22.19
CA VAL A 49 5.33 -5.26 -22.19
C VAL A 49 6.45 -5.04 -23.22
N GLN A 50 6.11 -4.56 -24.42
CA GLN A 50 7.09 -4.24 -25.46
C GLN A 50 8.04 -3.12 -25.05
N LEU A 51 7.54 -2.07 -24.38
CA LEU A 51 8.38 -1.01 -23.85
C LEU A 51 9.33 -1.56 -22.78
N PHE A 52 8.80 -2.37 -21.85
CA PHE A 52 9.57 -2.95 -20.76
C PHE A 52 10.69 -3.86 -21.28
N LEU A 53 10.42 -4.71 -22.28
CA LEU A 53 11.42 -5.55 -22.95
C LEU A 53 12.55 -4.75 -23.62
N ARG A 54 12.27 -3.51 -24.04
CA ARG A 54 13.25 -2.63 -24.69
C ARG A 54 14.09 -1.82 -23.70
N LEU A 55 13.73 -1.80 -22.42
CA LEU A 55 14.54 -1.14 -21.40
C LEU A 55 15.87 -1.87 -21.23
N PRO A 56 16.97 -1.15 -20.92
CA PRO A 56 18.22 -1.79 -20.48
C PRO A 56 17.97 -2.73 -19.29
N PRO A 57 18.66 -3.89 -19.19
CA PRO A 57 18.45 -4.87 -18.12
C PRO A 57 18.56 -4.28 -16.72
N SER A 58 19.47 -3.32 -16.51
CA SER A 58 19.63 -2.61 -15.24
C SER A 58 18.41 -1.79 -14.83
N ILE A 59 17.67 -1.23 -15.80
CA ILE A 59 16.44 -0.47 -15.54
C ILE A 59 15.27 -1.44 -15.30
N GLN A 60 15.20 -2.54 -16.05
CA GLN A 60 14.19 -3.59 -15.81
C GLN A 60 14.33 -4.17 -14.39
N GLU A 61 15.56 -4.51 -13.98
CA GLU A 61 15.84 -4.99 -12.63
C GLU A 61 15.48 -3.95 -11.57
N LEU A 62 15.76 -2.67 -11.81
CA LEU A 62 15.38 -1.60 -10.89
C LEU A 62 13.85 -1.50 -10.73
N GLU A 63 13.10 -1.51 -11.82
CA GLU A 63 11.63 -1.49 -11.79
C GLU A 63 11.05 -2.73 -11.10
N LEU A 64 11.55 -3.92 -11.42
CA LEU A 64 11.17 -5.18 -10.76
C LEU A 64 11.53 -5.16 -9.27
N GLN A 65 12.69 -4.60 -8.92
CA GLN A 65 13.08 -4.41 -7.53
C GLN A 65 12.21 -3.38 -6.84
N LEU A 66 11.77 -2.30 -7.49
CA LEU A 66 10.87 -1.32 -6.90
C LEU A 66 9.47 -1.92 -6.67
N LEU A 67 8.99 -2.75 -7.59
CA LEU A 67 7.75 -3.51 -7.43
C LEU A 67 7.82 -4.50 -6.26
N ARG A 68 8.93 -5.24 -6.16
CA ARG A 68 9.15 -6.24 -5.11
C ARG A 68 9.49 -5.60 -3.75
N ARG A 69 10.34 -4.56 -3.73
CA ARG A 69 10.77 -3.84 -2.51
C ARG A 69 9.71 -2.88 -2.00
N GLY A 70 8.96 -2.22 -2.88
CA GLY A 70 7.97 -1.20 -2.50
C GLY A 70 6.96 -1.73 -1.49
N ASN A 71 6.64 -3.03 -1.57
CA ASN A 71 5.78 -3.68 -0.60
C ASN A 71 6.53 -4.45 0.49
N ALA A 72 7.59 -5.20 0.14
CA ALA A 72 8.30 -6.04 1.13
C ALA A 72 9.13 -5.23 2.15
N SER A 73 9.73 -4.11 1.75
CA SER A 73 10.52 -3.27 2.67
C SER A 73 9.65 -2.51 3.69
N MET A 74 8.35 -2.43 3.41
CA MET A 74 7.34 -1.87 4.30
C MET A 74 6.76 -2.91 5.25
N ASN A 75 6.87 -4.21 4.95
CA ASN A 75 6.27 -5.26 5.77
C ASN A 75 6.82 -5.21 7.19
N GLY A 76 5.98 -5.08 8.22
CA GLY A 76 6.46 -4.95 9.58
C GLY A 76 5.40 -4.46 10.55
N MET A 77 5.74 -4.50 11.83
CA MET A 77 4.94 -3.90 12.88
C MET A 77 5.52 -2.53 13.24
N TYR A 78 4.66 -1.54 13.30
CA TYR A 78 4.97 -0.14 13.56
C TYR A 78 4.20 0.31 14.78
N VAL A 79 4.83 1.15 15.60
CA VAL A 79 4.13 2.00 16.56
C VAL A 79 3.95 3.37 15.92
N ILE A 80 2.79 3.97 16.14
CA ILE A 80 2.48 5.33 15.75
C ILE A 80 2.13 6.15 16.97
N GLU A 81 2.64 7.38 17.02
CA GLU A 81 2.24 8.40 17.97
C GLU A 81 1.68 9.55 17.15
N PHE A 82 0.44 9.92 17.39
CA PHE A 82 -0.25 10.93 16.59
C PHE A 82 -0.78 12.07 17.45
N GLU A 83 -0.77 13.27 16.88
CA GLU A 83 -1.19 14.50 17.53
C GLU A 83 -2.10 15.28 16.59
N GLY A 84 -3.36 15.47 17.02
CA GLY A 84 -4.36 16.28 16.36
C GLY A 84 -4.73 17.50 17.19
N SER A 85 -5.71 18.26 16.71
CA SER A 85 -6.17 19.51 17.35
C SER A 85 -6.77 19.33 18.74
N ALA A 86 -7.26 18.13 19.06
CA ALA A 86 -7.95 17.84 20.32
C ALA A 86 -7.21 16.87 21.24
N GLY A 87 -6.01 16.41 20.88
CA GLY A 87 -5.22 15.54 21.74
C GLY A 87 -4.17 14.72 21.01
N ARG A 88 -3.64 13.74 21.74
CA ARG A 88 -2.62 12.81 21.28
C ARG A 88 -3.09 11.38 21.53
N GLY A 89 -2.55 10.45 20.77
CA GLY A 89 -2.77 9.04 20.99
C GLY A 89 -1.64 8.17 20.46
N VAL A 90 -1.64 6.93 20.92
CA VAL A 90 -0.68 5.90 20.48
C VAL A 90 -1.43 4.71 19.89
N GLY A 91 -0.90 4.19 18.80
CA GLY A 91 -1.43 2.98 18.16
C GLY A 91 -0.36 2.10 17.56
N THR A 92 -0.78 0.93 17.11
CA THR A 92 0.08 -0.01 16.39
C THR A 92 -0.52 -0.32 15.03
N LEU A 93 0.33 -0.32 14.01
CA LEU A 93 -0.02 -0.68 12.64
C LEU A 93 0.86 -1.83 12.18
N THR A 94 0.26 -2.79 11.49
CA THR A 94 0.99 -3.84 10.79
C THR A 94 0.82 -3.63 9.30
N PHE A 95 1.94 -3.52 8.60
CA PHE A 95 2.02 -3.45 7.16
C PHE A 95 2.33 -4.85 6.65
N LYS A 96 1.52 -5.35 5.73
CA LYS A 96 1.73 -6.67 5.12
C LYS A 96 1.17 -6.71 3.71
N ASP A 97 2.06 -6.89 2.74
CA ASP A 97 1.72 -7.21 1.34
C ASP A 97 0.75 -6.21 0.69
N GLY A 98 0.91 -4.92 1.01
CA GLY A 98 0.04 -3.83 0.53
C GLY A 98 -1.15 -3.51 1.43
N LEU A 99 -1.37 -4.29 2.51
CA LEU A 99 -2.43 -4.07 3.49
C LEU A 99 -1.91 -3.47 4.78
N ILE A 100 -2.79 -2.75 5.48
CA ILE A 100 -2.53 -2.14 6.79
C ILE A 100 -3.66 -2.53 7.73
N TYR A 101 -3.31 -3.01 8.91
CA TYR A 101 -4.27 -3.28 9.97
C TYR A 101 -3.68 -2.91 11.33
N GLY A 102 -4.52 -2.50 12.27
CA GLY A 102 -4.03 -2.02 13.55
C GLY A 102 -5.11 -1.57 14.51
N PHE A 103 -4.67 -1.08 15.67
CA PHE A 103 -5.53 -0.51 16.69
C PHE A 103 -4.79 0.53 17.53
N ASP A 104 -5.54 1.42 18.18
CA ASP A 104 -5.02 2.38 19.15
C ASP A 104 -5.52 2.11 20.57
N GLU A 105 -4.95 2.83 21.52
CA GLU A 105 -5.26 2.71 22.96
C GLU A 105 -6.70 3.09 23.33
N ALA A 106 -7.39 3.87 22.48
CA ALA A 106 -8.78 4.28 22.69
C ALA A 106 -9.79 3.30 22.06
N GLY A 107 -9.31 2.23 21.42
CA GLY A 107 -10.13 1.20 20.79
C GLY A 107 -10.48 1.49 19.32
N GLY A 108 -9.85 2.48 18.70
CA GLY A 108 -9.93 2.69 17.25
C GLY A 108 -9.32 1.51 16.49
N VAL A 109 -10.00 1.04 15.44
CA VAL A 109 -9.53 -0.07 14.60
C VAL A 109 -9.17 0.43 13.21
N TYR A 110 -8.00 0.06 12.72
CA TYR A 110 -7.40 0.56 11.49
C TYR A 110 -7.48 -0.54 10.43
N ASP A 111 -8.00 -0.20 9.26
CA ASP A 111 -8.03 -1.06 8.07
C ASP A 111 -7.69 -0.22 6.84
N GLY A 112 -6.68 -0.62 6.09
CA GLY A 112 -6.21 0.17 4.97
C GLY A 112 -5.28 -0.56 4.02
N LYS A 113 -4.72 0.23 3.11
CA LYS A 113 -3.76 -0.23 2.11
C LYS A 113 -2.68 0.81 1.88
N TYR A 114 -1.57 0.35 1.34
CA TYR A 114 -0.52 1.22 0.83
C TYR A 114 -0.16 0.80 -0.60
N VAL A 115 0.13 1.80 -1.43
CA VAL A 115 0.48 1.63 -2.84
C VAL A 115 1.67 2.52 -3.18
N PRO A 116 2.46 2.21 -4.22
CA PRO A 116 3.46 3.13 -4.72
C PRO A 116 2.87 4.51 -4.99
N SER A 117 3.58 5.54 -4.56
CA SER A 117 3.24 6.94 -4.83
C SER A 117 3.70 7.35 -6.23
N THR A 118 3.20 8.47 -6.73
CA THR A 118 3.76 9.13 -7.91
C THR A 118 5.13 9.76 -7.63
N ALA A 119 5.47 9.97 -6.36
CA ALA A 119 6.80 10.39 -5.93
C ALA A 119 7.76 9.19 -5.81
N PRO A 120 8.93 9.21 -6.49
CA PRO A 120 9.90 8.12 -6.40
C PRO A 120 10.33 7.82 -4.96
N GLY A 121 10.32 6.54 -4.58
CA GLY A 121 10.73 6.10 -3.23
C GLY A 121 9.71 6.34 -2.12
N MET A 122 8.49 6.76 -2.47
CA MET A 122 7.39 6.98 -1.52
C MET A 122 6.24 5.99 -1.77
N VAL A 123 5.45 5.75 -0.73
CA VAL A 123 4.16 5.04 -0.80
C VAL A 123 3.05 5.92 -0.27
N SER A 124 1.91 5.85 -0.93
CA SER A 124 0.67 6.46 -0.49
C SER A 124 -0.07 5.49 0.43
N VAL A 125 -0.30 5.92 1.67
CA VAL A 125 -0.98 5.18 2.73
C VAL A 125 -2.41 5.69 2.83
N MET A 126 -3.39 4.78 2.80
CA MET A 126 -4.81 5.09 2.94
C MET A 126 -5.42 4.16 3.98
N VAL A 127 -5.98 4.72 5.05
CA VAL A 127 -6.53 3.95 6.18
C VAL A 127 -7.90 4.46 6.57
N SER A 128 -8.81 3.53 6.80
CA SER A 128 -10.10 3.75 7.45
C SER A 128 -9.93 3.43 8.93
N VAL A 129 -10.19 4.40 9.79
CA VAL A 129 -10.20 4.21 11.24
C VAL A 129 -11.65 4.09 11.69
N LYS A 130 -12.04 2.91 12.15
CA LYS A 130 -13.32 2.70 12.83
C LYS A 130 -13.21 3.25 14.24
N MET A 131 -13.86 4.38 14.47
CA MET A 131 -13.94 5.06 15.74
C MET A 131 -15.12 4.49 16.54
N PRO A 132 -14.90 4.08 17.81
CA PRO A 132 -15.98 3.59 18.66
C PRO A 132 -16.92 4.71 19.12
N ALA A 133 -18.18 4.36 19.35
CA ALA A 133 -19.17 5.25 19.93
C ALA A 133 -18.70 5.86 21.28
N GLY A 134 -18.98 7.14 21.49
CA GLY A 134 -18.74 7.85 22.75
C GLY A 134 -17.28 8.24 23.01
N GLN A 135 -16.33 7.83 22.16
CA GLN A 135 -14.94 8.24 22.30
C GLN A 135 -14.62 9.54 21.54
N PRO A 136 -13.89 10.48 22.15
CA PRO A 136 -13.46 11.69 21.46
C PRO A 136 -12.32 11.39 20.47
N SER A 137 -12.47 11.90 19.25
CA SER A 137 -11.39 11.90 18.26
C SER A 137 -10.33 12.96 18.59
N VAL A 138 -9.05 12.61 18.41
CA VAL A 138 -7.95 13.60 18.40
C VAL A 138 -8.09 14.64 17.28
N VAL A 139 -8.88 14.31 16.25
CA VAL A 139 -9.20 15.20 15.13
C VAL A 139 -10.48 15.97 15.46
N GLY A 140 -10.32 17.23 15.85
CA GLY A 140 -11.43 18.16 16.09
C GLY A 140 -12.27 17.86 17.33
N GLY A 141 -11.91 16.86 18.14
CA GLY A 141 -12.66 16.51 19.36
C GLY A 141 -14.02 15.89 19.09
N VAL A 142 -14.24 15.38 17.87
CA VAL A 142 -15.55 14.86 17.46
C VAL A 142 -15.91 13.63 18.29
N VAL A 143 -17.11 13.64 18.87
CA VAL A 143 -17.71 12.51 19.58
C VAL A 143 -19.02 12.17 18.88
N GLN A 144 -19.23 10.90 18.56
CA GLN A 144 -20.47 10.40 17.97
C GLN A 144 -21.10 9.34 18.89
N PRO A 145 -22.44 9.25 18.97
CA PRO A 145 -23.12 8.23 19.78
C PRO A 145 -23.15 6.84 19.10
N PHE A 146 -22.52 6.70 17.93
CA PHE A 146 -22.41 5.47 17.15
C PHE A 146 -20.99 5.32 16.61
N ASP A 147 -20.63 4.08 16.25
CA ASP A 147 -19.39 3.81 15.55
C ASP A 147 -19.35 4.56 14.21
N TRP A 148 -18.23 5.18 13.89
CA TRP A 148 -18.09 5.95 12.66
C TRP A 148 -16.70 5.79 12.06
N THR A 149 -16.53 6.20 10.80
CA THR A 149 -15.26 6.02 10.09
C THR A 149 -14.58 7.36 9.84
N LEU A 150 -13.32 7.46 10.26
CA LEU A 150 -12.40 8.53 9.91
C LEU A 150 -11.44 8.02 8.83
N ASN A 151 -11.47 8.64 7.64
CA ASN A 151 -10.54 8.26 6.57
C ASN A 151 -9.31 9.14 6.66
N VAL A 152 -8.13 8.51 6.64
CA VAL A 152 -6.85 9.20 6.72
C VAL A 152 -5.92 8.78 5.59
N SER A 153 -5.08 9.71 5.14
CA SER A 153 -4.04 9.43 4.16
C SER A 153 -2.73 10.14 4.45
N ALA A 154 -1.62 9.54 4.05
CA ALA A 154 -0.27 10.07 4.23
C ALA A 154 0.70 9.53 3.15
N GLU A 155 1.82 10.21 2.97
CA GLU A 155 2.93 9.74 2.13
C GLU A 155 4.10 9.31 3.01
N MET A 156 4.61 8.10 2.79
CA MET A 156 5.67 7.51 3.62
C MET A 156 6.84 7.03 2.75
N ALA A 157 8.06 7.27 3.22
CA ALA A 157 9.26 6.81 2.53
C ALA A 157 9.43 5.29 2.66
N VAL A 158 9.73 4.64 1.54
CA VAL A 158 9.96 3.20 1.46
C VAL A 158 11.22 2.83 2.26
N GLY A 159 11.12 1.81 3.11
CA GLY A 159 12.25 1.26 3.87
C GLY A 159 12.72 2.10 5.06
N SER A 160 12.10 3.26 5.33
CA SER A 160 12.41 4.03 6.53
C SER A 160 11.95 3.30 7.80
N ARG A 161 12.78 3.30 8.84
CA ARG A 161 12.47 2.68 10.13
C ARG A 161 11.77 3.63 11.09
N GLU A 162 11.85 4.93 10.87
CA GLU A 162 11.16 5.93 11.67
C GLU A 162 10.96 7.21 10.85
N GLY A 163 10.04 8.06 11.28
CA GLY A 163 9.84 9.34 10.62
C GLY A 163 8.60 10.06 11.10
N ARG A 164 8.42 11.25 10.54
CA ARG A 164 7.29 12.14 10.82
C ARG A 164 6.45 12.29 9.55
N LEU A 165 5.15 12.14 9.69
CA LEU A 165 4.15 12.19 8.63
C LEU A 165 3.19 13.35 8.86
N SER A 166 2.85 14.03 7.78
CA SER A 166 1.64 14.86 7.73
C SER A 166 0.50 13.97 7.26
N VAL A 167 -0.58 13.92 8.02
CA VAL A 167 -1.73 13.04 7.78
C VAL A 167 -2.93 13.91 7.44
N ALA A 168 -3.52 13.68 6.26
CA ALA A 168 -4.77 14.30 5.85
C ALA A 168 -5.96 13.47 6.33
N THR A 169 -7.09 14.14 6.58
CA THR A 169 -8.34 13.46 6.99
C THR A 169 -9.51 13.95 6.16
N ASN A 170 -10.57 13.14 6.07
CA ASN A 170 -11.83 13.53 5.42
C ASN A 170 -12.62 14.62 6.18
N LEU A 171 -12.17 15.02 7.37
CA LEU A 171 -12.75 16.15 8.12
C LEU A 171 -12.06 17.48 7.79
N GLY A 172 -11.06 17.48 6.90
CA GLY A 172 -10.29 18.67 6.52
C GLY A 172 -9.22 19.10 7.54
N GLN A 173 -9.32 18.65 8.79
CA GLN A 173 -8.30 18.85 9.80
C GLN A 173 -7.23 17.76 9.66
N GLY A 174 -6.00 18.16 9.35
CA GLY A 174 -4.86 17.25 9.36
C GLY A 174 -4.35 16.95 10.77
N LEU A 175 -3.52 15.94 10.89
CA LEU A 175 -2.77 15.63 12.10
C LEU A 175 -1.31 15.31 11.76
N VAL A 176 -0.46 15.26 12.77
CA VAL A 176 0.93 14.81 12.63
C VAL A 176 1.05 13.44 13.27
N ALA A 177 1.76 12.52 12.60
CA ALA A 177 2.08 11.22 13.18
C ALA A 177 3.58 10.96 13.12
N ASN A 178 4.17 10.48 14.21
CA ASN A 178 5.49 9.87 14.21
C ASN A 178 5.30 8.35 14.13
N TYR A 179 6.11 7.68 13.33
CA TYR A 179 6.12 6.22 13.28
C TYR A 179 7.50 5.69 13.63
N ARG A 180 7.53 4.49 14.21
CA ARG A 180 8.75 3.70 14.39
C ARG A 180 8.47 2.24 14.14
N ARG A 181 9.32 1.62 13.33
CA ARG A 181 9.28 0.20 12.99
C ARG A 181 9.85 -0.60 14.14
N MET A 182 9.01 -1.42 14.74
CA MET A 182 9.33 -2.21 15.94
C MET A 182 9.97 -3.53 15.58
N ARG A 183 9.43 -4.23 14.58
CA ARG A 183 9.93 -5.53 14.13
C ARG A 183 9.52 -5.88 12.70
N GLU A 184 10.31 -6.76 12.11
CA GLU A 184 9.94 -7.51 10.91
C GLU A 184 8.77 -8.45 11.20
N LEU A 185 8.01 -8.76 10.16
CA LEU A 185 7.08 -9.89 10.21
C LEU A 185 7.87 -11.20 10.13
N PRO A 186 7.45 -12.25 10.86
CA PRO A 186 8.08 -13.56 10.72
C PRO A 186 7.92 -14.05 9.28
N ALA A 187 8.96 -14.70 8.75
CA ALA A 187 8.85 -15.41 7.49
C ALA A 187 7.74 -16.47 7.62
N ALA A 188 6.94 -16.63 6.56
CA ALA A 188 5.99 -17.74 6.50
C ALA A 188 6.78 -19.05 6.60
N ALA A 189 6.40 -19.90 7.56
CA ALA A 189 6.98 -21.23 7.76
C ALA A 189 6.57 -22.18 6.63
#